data_AF-A0A972XRQ5-F1
#
_entry.id   AF-A0A972XRQ5-F1
#
_cell.length_a   1.000
_cell.length_b   1.000
_cell.length_c   1.000
_cell.angle_alpha   90.00
_cell.angle_beta   90.00
_cell.angle_gamma   90.00
#
_symmetry.space_group_name_H-M   'P 1'
#
loop_
_entity.id
_entity.type
_entity.pdbx_description
1 polymer ?
#
loop_
_entity_poly.entity_id
_entity_poly.type
_entity_poly.pdbx_seq_one_letter_code
_entity_poly.pdbx_strand_id
1 'polypeptide(L)' 'MASHAAKSNAVSNTETPALTGSWLGEFPARLRELDQTHLRRQRQVVAPEAGAYLRVNGERLLAFCSNDYLGLAQH' A
#
# COMPACT_ATOMS: atom_id res chain seq x y z
N MET A 1 37.30 -19.89 -36.70
CA MET A 1 35.88 -20.24 -36.57
C MET A 1 35.67 -20.92 -35.21
N ALA A 2 35.59 -20.14 -34.13
CA ALA A 2 35.35 -20.65 -32.79
C ALA A 2 34.28 -19.79 -32.11
N SER A 3 33.08 -20.39 -32.06
CA SER A 3 31.94 -20.19 -31.15
C SER A 3 31.88 -18.90 -30.30
N HIS A 4 30.97 -18.00 -30.67
CA HIS A 4 30.39 -17.02 -29.74
C HIS A 4 29.31 -17.74 -28.91
N ALA A 5 29.66 -18.17 -27.70
CA ALA A 5 28.67 -18.58 -26.71
C ALA A 5 28.26 -17.36 -25.88
N ALA A 6 27.07 -16.83 -26.18
CA ALA A 6 26.41 -15.82 -25.36
C ALA A 6 26.20 -16.41 -23.95
N LYS A 7 26.91 -15.87 -22.95
CA LYS A 7 26.65 -16.19 -21.54
C LYS A 7 25.30 -15.58 -21.16
N SER A 8 24.30 -16.43 -21.07
CA SER A 8 23.00 -16.19 -20.45
C SER A 8 23.20 -15.58 -19.06
N ASN A 9 22.82 -14.31 -18.89
CA ASN A 9 22.74 -13.68 -17.58
C ASN A 9 21.29 -13.71 -17.11
N ALA A 10 20.82 -14.90 -16.72
CA ALA A 10 19.59 -15.04 -15.97
C ALA A 10 19.89 -14.65 -14.52
N VAL A 11 19.40 -13.48 -14.10
CA VAL A 11 19.35 -13.12 -12.68
C VAL A 11 18.28 -14.01 -12.04
N SER A 12 18.71 -15.20 -11.63
CA SER A 12 17.92 -16.11 -10.81
C SER A 12 17.92 -15.62 -9.36
N ASN A 13 17.18 -14.55 -9.07
CA ASN A 13 16.86 -14.21 -7.69
C ASN A 13 15.65 -15.04 -7.24
N THR A 14 15.87 -16.34 -7.05
CA THR A 14 14.96 -17.23 -6.33
C THR A 14 15.50 -17.47 -4.94
N GLU A 15 14.61 -17.44 -3.95
CA GLU A 15 14.83 -17.66 -2.52
C GLU A 15 15.24 -16.43 -1.69
N THR A 16 14.26 -15.58 -1.38
CA THR A 16 14.25 -14.92 -0.07
C THR A 16 14.14 -16.03 0.98
N PRO A 17 15.15 -16.27 1.83
CA PRO A 17 15.07 -17.31 2.85
C PRO A 17 13.87 -17.01 3.76
N ALA A 18 13.04 -18.02 3.98
CA ALA A 18 11.88 -17.91 4.87
C ALA A 18 12.38 -17.47 6.25
N LEU A 19 11.96 -16.28 6.68
CA LEU A 19 12.33 -15.63 7.93
C LEU A 19 11.65 -16.27 9.15
N THR A 20 11.56 -17.60 9.18
CA THR A 20 10.67 -18.40 10.04
C THR A 20 11.01 -18.32 11.54
N GLY A 21 12.13 -17.67 11.92
CA GLY A 21 12.50 -17.37 13.30
C GLY A 21 12.74 -15.88 13.59
N SER A 22 12.44 -15.00 12.64
CA SER A 22 12.55 -13.55 12.83
C SER A 22 11.21 -12.96 13.26
N TRP A 23 11.25 -11.87 14.02
CA TRP A 23 10.07 -11.03 14.30
C TRP A 23 9.34 -10.61 13.02
N LEU A 24 10.05 -10.49 11.89
CA LEU A 24 9.45 -10.19 10.59
C LEU A 24 8.60 -11.35 10.04
N GLY A 25 8.96 -12.59 10.39
CA GLY A 25 8.21 -13.79 10.01
C GLY A 25 6.85 -13.92 10.70
N GLU A 26 6.62 -13.19 11.79
CA GLU A 26 5.35 -13.20 12.53
C GLU A 26 4.27 -12.30 11.88
N PHE A 27 4.65 -11.27 11.12
CA PHE A 27 3.68 -10.32 10.56
C PHE A 27 2.62 -10.95 9.64
N PRO A 28 2.95 -11.91 8.74
CA PRO A 28 1.91 -12.52 7.90
C PRO A 28 0.79 -13.15 8.72
N ALA A 29 1.10 -13.75 9.88
CA ALA A 29 0.09 -14.31 10.76
C ALA A 29 -0.73 -13.23 11.47
N ARG A 30 -0.08 -12.22 12.04
CA ARG A 30 -0.76 -11.11 12.74
C ARG A 30 -1.61 -10.25 11.79
N LEU A 31 -1.17 -10.02 10.56
CA LEU A 31 -1.95 -9.32 9.54
C LEU A 31 -3.20 -10.12 9.17
N ARG A 32 -3.11 -11.45 9.04
CA ARG A 32 -4.28 -12.31 8.81
C ARG A 32 -5.28 -12.25 9.95
N GLU A 33 -4.82 -12.19 11.20
CA GLU A 33 -5.70 -12.04 12.37
C GLU A 33 -6.44 -10.70 12.32
N LEU A 34 -5.75 -9.60 11.96
CA LEU A 34 -6.38 -8.30 11.73
C LEU A 34 -7.40 -8.33 10.58
N ASP A 35 -7.11 -9.08 9.51
CA ASP A 35 -8.05 -9.28 8.39
C ASP A 35 -9.31 -10.03 8.83
N GLN A 36 -9.15 -11.14 9.56
CA GLN A 36 -10.25 -11.98 10.07
C GLN A 36 -11.13 -11.25 11.08
N THR A 37 -10.57 -10.30 11.83
CA THR A 37 -11.28 -9.49 12.82
C THR A 37 -11.77 -8.15 12.27
N HIS A 38 -11.61 -7.90 10.96
CA HIS A 38 -11.97 -6.63 10.30
C HIS A 38 -11.29 -5.39 10.91
N LEU A 39 -10.13 -5.57 11.53
CA LEU A 39 -9.33 -4.51 12.16
C LEU A 39 -8.24 -3.96 11.23
N ARG A 40 -7.95 -4.63 10.12
CA ARG A 40 -6.98 -4.12 9.14
C ARG A 40 -7.52 -2.87 8.46
N ARG A 41 -6.80 -1.76 8.62
CA ARG A 41 -7.12 -0.48 7.99
C ARG A 41 -6.42 -0.35 6.66
N GLN A 42 -7.15 0.16 5.67
CA GLN A 42 -6.59 0.54 4.38
C GLN A 42 -6.80 2.03 4.18
N ARG A 43 -5.71 2.74 3.92
CA ARG A 43 -5.78 4.18 3.65
C ARG A 43 -6.28 4.38 2.23
N GLN A 44 -7.39 5.11 2.09
CA GLN A 44 -7.86 5.58 0.79
C GLN A 44 -7.02 6.78 0.35
N VAL A 45 -6.76 6.88 -0.96
CA VAL A 45 -6.16 8.08 -1.54
C VAL A 45 -7.28 9.07 -1.82
N VAL A 46 -7.15 10.27 -1.25
CA VAL A 46 -8.17 11.32 -1.31
C VAL A 46 -7.52 12.59 -1.86
N ALA A 47 -8.20 13.25 -2.79
CA ALA A 47 -7.84 14.58 -3.24
C ALA A 47 -8.78 15.63 -2.62
N PRO A 48 -8.26 16.71 -2.02
CA PRO A 48 -9.09 17.79 -1.51
C PRO A 48 -9.79 18.53 -2.66
N GLU A 49 -11.00 19.01 -2.40
CA GLU A 49 -11.78 19.84 -3.32
C GLU A 49 -12.42 21.01 -2.57
N ALA A 50 -12.68 22.13 -3.24
CA ALA A 50 -13.12 23.37 -2.60
C ALA A 50 -14.34 23.18 -1.65
N GLY A 51 -14.27 23.84 -0.50
CA GLY A 51 -15.31 23.77 0.52
C GLY A 51 -15.37 22.39 1.20
N ALA A 52 -16.59 21.91 1.45
CA ALA A 52 -16.84 20.65 2.16
C ALA A 52 -16.78 19.40 1.26
N TYR A 53 -16.09 19.45 0.12
CA TYR A 53 -16.03 18.35 -0.84
C TYR A 53 -14.63 17.71 -0.89
N LEU A 54 -14.60 16.45 -1.31
CA LEU A 54 -13.37 15.72 -1.59
C LEU A 54 -13.59 14.73 -2.73
N ARG A 55 -12.49 14.27 -3.34
CA ARG A 55 -12.52 13.19 -4.33
C ARG A 55 -11.88 11.93 -3.79
N VAL A 56 -12.63 10.84 -3.75
CA VAL A 56 -12.14 9.49 -3.42
C VAL A 56 -12.37 8.60 -4.63
N ASN A 57 -11.31 7.95 -5.13
CA ASN A 57 -11.40 7.02 -6.27
C ASN A 57 -12.12 7.60 -7.50
N GLY A 58 -11.98 8.92 -7.74
CA GLY A 58 -12.60 9.64 -8.85
C GLY A 58 -14.01 10.17 -8.58
N GLU A 59 -14.68 9.72 -7.52
CA GLU A 59 -16.01 10.17 -7.13
C GLU A 59 -15.94 11.38 -6.19
N ARG A 60 -16.87 12.32 -6.37
CA ARG A 60 -17.00 13.51 -5.53
C ARG A 60 -17.91 13.23 -4.35
N LEU A 61 -17.41 13.42 -3.13
CA LEU A 61 -18.11 13.14 -1.88
C LEU A 61 -18.05 14.34 -0.92
N LEU A 62 -18.92 14.36 0.09
CA LEU A 62 -18.88 15.34 1.18
C LEU A 62 -17.88 14.93 2.27
N ALA A 63 -17.10 15.89 2.75
CA ALA A 63 -15.97 15.72 3.66
C ALA A 63 -16.36 15.72 5.15
N PHE A 64 -17.24 14.81 5.57
CA PHE A 64 -17.70 14.71 6.97
C PHE A 64 -16.62 14.21 7.96
N CYS A 65 -15.66 13.44 7.48
CA CYS A 65 -14.60 12.85 8.31
C CYS A 65 -13.30 13.67 8.30
N SER A 66 -13.35 14.89 7.76
CA SER A 66 -12.21 15.81 7.80
C SER A 66 -12.20 16.58 9.12
N ASN A 67 -11.02 17.04 9.54
CA ASN A 67 -10.87 17.94 10.68
C ASN A 67 -10.84 19.42 10.24
N ASP A 68 -11.21 19.73 9.00
CA ASP A 68 -11.19 21.11 8.47
C ASP A 68 -12.49 21.85 8.82
N TYR A 69 -12.63 22.18 10.10
CA TYR A 69 -13.85 22.81 10.63
C TYR A 69 -14.08 24.24 10.14
N LEU A 70 -13.01 24.93 9.73
CA LEU A 70 -13.06 26.34 9.30
C LEU A 70 -12.97 26.49 7.78
N GLY A 71 -12.77 25.40 7.04
CA GLY A 71 -12.59 25.43 5.60
C GLY A 71 -11.26 26.07 5.16
N LEU A 72 -10.23 26.05 6.02
CA LEU A 72 -8.97 26.76 5.79
C LEU A 72 -7.87 25.86 5.23
N ALA A 73 -8.11 24.55 5.08
CA ALA A 73 -7.07 23.64 4.60
C ALA A 73 -6.68 23.83 3.12
N GLN A 74 -7.41 24.67 2.38
CA GLN A 74 -7.25 24.88 0.93
C GLN A 74 -7.03 26.35 0.54
N HIS A 75 -6.86 27.25 1.52
CA HIS A 75 -6.61 28.68 1.33
C HIS A 75 -5.12 29.00 1.45
#